data_AF-A0A8T0TN81-F1
#
_entry.id   AF-A0A8T0TN81-F1
#
_cell.length_a   1.000
_cell.length_b   1.000
_cell.length_c   1.000
_cell.angle_alpha   90.00
_cell.angle_beta   90.00
_cell.angle_gamma   90.00
#
_symmetry.space_group_name_H-M   'P 1'
#
loop_
_entity.id
_entity.type
_entity.pdbx_description
1 polymer ?
#
loop_
_entity_poly.entity_id
_entity_poly.type
_entity_poly.pdbx_seq_one_letter_code
_entity_poly.pdbx_strand_id
1 'polypeptide(L)'
;MLCRQLMDLPGPRWKRGKDGKDFAALAAANPMSMIVAELQASLRDSKPVAILSGDGKDAVLAVGAHQAALLNRAAFGRAVQNSGDEKQWFHLGPEEMFFLCHALRCITVEAENKKQMGEGELWDLLTSTSEPFPEMYKAYEHLRLKNWVVRSGLQYGADFVAYRHHPALVHSEFAVIVVPEGKMFGARCGRMKVWPDLLCALRASGSVAKTLLFLTISTQNCELRSSDCLEQLIVHERMINRWIPQQWREQQDKPRREEANRDEQRQKQCREKAIREEQEDTRIA
;
A
#
# COMPACT_ATOMS: atom_id res chain seq x y z
N MET A 1 11.30 9.94 -24.15
CA MET A 1 11.87 10.28 -22.83
C MET A 1 11.57 9.15 -21.87
N LEU A 2 12.55 8.26 -21.62
CA LEU A 2 12.39 7.16 -20.67
C LEU A 2 12.42 7.69 -19.24
N CYS A 3 11.38 7.34 -18.47
CA CYS A 3 11.25 7.62 -17.05
C CYS A 3 12.34 6.89 -16.26
N ARG A 4 13.39 7.62 -15.85
CA ARG A 4 14.50 7.14 -15.01
C ARG A 4 14.39 7.66 -13.56
N GLN A 5 13.18 7.83 -13.03
CA GLN A 5 12.95 8.26 -11.63
C GLN A 5 12.26 7.20 -10.76
N LEU A 6 12.55 5.93 -11.03
CA LEU A 6 12.33 4.82 -10.08
C LEU A 6 13.62 4.54 -9.28
N MET A 7 14.44 5.56 -9.04
CA MET A 7 15.69 5.44 -8.28
C MET A 7 15.49 5.85 -6.82
N ASP A 8 15.70 4.87 -5.94
CA ASP A 8 15.90 4.95 -4.50
C ASP A 8 14.70 5.34 -3.63
N LEU A 9 13.61 4.56 -3.71
CA LEU A 9 12.75 4.45 -2.54
C LEU A 9 13.52 3.71 -1.42
N PRO A 10 13.59 4.27 -0.20
CA PRO A 10 14.22 3.57 0.90
C PRO A 10 13.55 2.20 1.09
N GLY A 11 14.37 1.18 1.35
CA GLY A 11 13.88 -0.17 1.59
C GLY A 11 12.89 -0.25 2.76
N PRO A 12 12.19 -1.39 2.92
CA PRO A 12 11.19 -1.54 3.96
C PRO A 12 11.82 -1.33 5.35
N ARG A 13 11.13 -0.58 6.21
CA ARG A 13 11.60 -0.30 7.57
C ARG A 13 11.14 -1.41 8.52
N TRP A 14 11.95 -2.45 8.63
CA TRP A 14 11.71 -3.56 9.55
C TRP A 14 11.90 -3.14 11.01
N LYS A 15 11.03 -3.65 11.88
CA LYS A 15 11.15 -3.47 13.33
C LYS A 15 12.28 -4.33 13.86
N ARG A 16 12.85 -3.96 15.01
CA ARG A 16 13.80 -4.83 15.72
C ARG A 16 13.05 -5.95 16.43
N GLY A 17 13.36 -7.20 16.08
CA GLY A 17 12.85 -8.37 16.78
C GLY A 17 13.40 -8.43 18.21
N LYS A 18 12.56 -8.81 19.18
CA LYS A 18 12.95 -8.89 20.60
C LYS A 18 14.11 -9.87 20.87
N ASP A 19 14.38 -10.79 19.93
CA ASP A 19 15.40 -11.85 20.06
C ASP A 19 16.43 -11.84 18.91
N GLY A 20 16.63 -10.71 18.23
CA GLY A 20 17.50 -10.67 17.03
C GLY A 20 16.91 -11.36 15.80
N LYS A 21 15.62 -11.73 15.85
CA LYS A 21 14.88 -12.29 14.71
C LYS A 21 14.92 -11.32 13.52
N ASP A 22 15.39 -11.82 12.39
CA ASP A 22 15.35 -11.11 11.12
C ASP A 22 13.93 -11.16 10.53
N PHE A 23 13.18 -10.07 10.73
CA PHE A 23 11.84 -9.94 10.20
C PHE A 23 11.79 -9.79 8.67
N ALA A 24 12.88 -9.32 8.04
CA ALA A 24 12.95 -9.26 6.59
C ALA A 24 13.02 -10.67 6.00
N ALA A 25 13.88 -11.53 6.55
CA ALA A 25 13.97 -12.94 6.16
C ALA A 25 12.65 -13.68 6.44
N LEU A 26 12.02 -13.44 7.59
CA LEU A 26 10.73 -14.05 7.94
C LEU A 26 9.62 -13.70 6.95
N ALA A 27 9.55 -12.42 6.55
CA ALA A 27 8.58 -11.93 5.59
C ALA A 27 8.87 -12.44 4.16
N ALA A 28 10.15 -12.57 3.79
CA ALA A 28 10.54 -13.17 2.52
C ALA A 28 10.17 -14.67 2.43
N ALA A 29 10.32 -15.40 3.54
CA ALA A 29 9.90 -16.81 3.63
C ALA A 29 8.37 -16.98 3.66
N ASN A 30 7.62 -15.95 4.07
CA ASN A 30 6.16 -15.94 4.16
C ASN A 30 5.58 -14.73 3.43
N PRO A 31 5.65 -14.66 2.10
CA PRO A 31 5.15 -13.50 1.37
C PRO A 31 3.64 -13.34 1.57
N MET A 32 3.16 -12.10 1.64
CA MET A 32 1.76 -11.79 1.93
C MET A 32 0.79 -12.44 0.94
N SER A 33 1.18 -12.55 -0.33
CA SER A 33 0.40 -13.24 -1.36
C SER A 33 0.10 -14.71 -1.00
N MET A 34 1.10 -15.43 -0.47
CA MET A 34 0.93 -16.83 -0.06
C MET A 34 0.02 -16.95 1.17
N ILE A 35 0.18 -16.03 2.14
CA ILE A 35 -0.67 -16.01 3.34
C ILE A 35 -2.14 -15.75 2.95
N VAL A 36 -2.39 -14.80 2.05
CA VAL A 36 -3.75 -14.48 1.59
C VAL A 36 -4.35 -15.63 0.77
N ALA A 37 -3.56 -16.29 -0.07
CA ALA A 37 -4.02 -17.47 -0.82
C ALA A 37 -4.37 -18.64 0.09
N GLU A 38 -3.53 -18.92 1.11
CA GLU A 38 -3.79 -19.94 2.14
C GLU A 38 -5.08 -19.63 2.91
N LEU A 39 -5.26 -18.37 3.32
CA LEU A 39 -6.48 -17.88 3.97
C LEU A 39 -7.71 -18.09 3.06
N GLN A 40 -7.62 -17.69 1.79
CA GLN A 40 -8.73 -17.79 0.84
C GLN A 40 -9.16 -19.24 0.65
N ALA A 41 -8.22 -20.18 0.49
CA ALA A 41 -8.51 -21.60 0.38
C ALA A 41 -9.20 -22.12 1.64
N SER A 42 -8.62 -21.84 2.82
CA SER A 42 -9.15 -22.32 4.09
C SER A 42 -10.56 -21.81 4.39
N LEU A 43 -10.87 -20.55 4.07
CA LEU A 43 -12.20 -19.97 4.28
C LEU A 43 -13.21 -20.47 3.23
N ARG A 44 -12.79 -20.72 1.98
CA ARG A 44 -13.67 -21.25 0.95
C ARG A 44 -14.19 -22.66 1.29
N ASP A 45 -13.36 -23.46 1.95
CA ASP A 45 -13.73 -24.81 2.37
C ASP A 45 -14.76 -24.80 3.51
N SER A 46 -14.62 -23.88 4.47
CA SER A 46 -15.53 -23.82 5.62
C SER A 46 -16.76 -22.92 5.42
N LYS A 47 -16.75 -22.04 4.41
CA LYS A 47 -17.77 -21.02 4.12
C LYS A 47 -18.29 -20.30 5.38
N PRO A 48 -17.43 -19.58 6.11
CA PRO A 48 -17.84 -18.93 7.33
C PRO A 48 -18.75 -17.75 7.02
N VAL A 49 -19.69 -17.52 7.94
CA VAL A 49 -20.70 -16.48 7.85
C VAL A 49 -20.25 -15.28 8.67
N ALA A 50 -20.20 -14.11 8.05
CA ALA A 50 -20.07 -12.82 8.73
C ALA A 50 -21.46 -12.27 9.05
N ILE A 51 -21.68 -11.87 10.30
CA ILE A 51 -22.95 -11.30 10.77
C ILE A 51 -22.80 -9.79 10.81
N LEU A 52 -23.67 -9.07 10.11
CA LEU A 52 -23.71 -7.61 10.13
C LEU A 52 -24.08 -7.07 11.51
N SER A 53 -23.44 -5.98 11.92
CA SER A 53 -23.89 -5.20 13.07
C SER A 53 -25.21 -4.48 12.77
N GLY A 54 -25.96 -4.11 13.82
CA GLY A 54 -27.26 -3.46 13.66
C GLY A 54 -27.23 -2.09 12.98
N ASP A 55 -26.07 -1.43 12.91
CA ASP A 55 -25.87 -0.20 12.14
C ASP A 55 -25.52 -0.47 10.66
N GLY A 56 -25.35 -1.73 10.26
CA GLY A 56 -25.05 -2.17 8.89
C GLY A 56 -23.70 -1.69 8.35
N LYS A 57 -22.78 -1.25 9.22
CA LYS A 57 -21.46 -0.72 8.82
C LYS A 57 -20.35 -1.74 8.93
N ASP A 58 -20.41 -2.53 9.99
CA ASP A 58 -19.37 -3.47 10.35
C ASP A 58 -19.95 -4.89 10.38
N ALA A 59 -19.08 -5.89 10.47
CA ALA A 59 -19.50 -7.27 10.63
C ALA A 59 -18.60 -8.02 11.59
N VAL A 60 -19.15 -9.05 12.22
CA VAL A 60 -18.39 -9.99 13.05
C VAL A 60 -18.35 -11.34 12.36
N LEU A 61 -17.14 -11.86 12.18
CA LEU A 61 -16.87 -13.15 11.56
C LEU A 61 -16.39 -14.15 12.62
N ALA A 62 -17.06 -15.28 12.74
CA ALA A 62 -16.64 -16.38 13.62
C ALA A 62 -15.81 -17.40 12.83
N VAL A 63 -14.62 -17.73 13.32
CA VAL A 63 -13.72 -18.69 12.67
C VAL A 63 -13.09 -19.67 13.65
N GLY A 64 -12.61 -20.80 13.15
CA GLY A 64 -11.80 -21.74 13.93
C GLY A 64 -10.38 -21.22 14.19
N ALA A 65 -9.65 -21.87 15.10
CA ALA A 65 -8.30 -21.43 15.52
C ALA A 65 -7.29 -21.31 14.36
N HIS A 66 -7.30 -22.25 13.41
CA HIS A 66 -6.39 -22.21 12.26
C HIS A 66 -6.68 -21.00 11.35
N GLN A 67 -7.95 -20.77 11.02
CA GLN A 67 -8.39 -19.63 10.23
C GLN A 67 -8.15 -18.30 10.96
N ALA A 68 -8.32 -18.27 12.28
CA ALA A 68 -7.98 -17.10 13.10
C ALA A 68 -6.50 -16.76 13.01
N ALA A 69 -5.61 -17.77 13.01
CA ALA A 69 -4.19 -17.55 12.80
C ALA A 69 -3.89 -16.98 11.41
N LEU A 70 -4.58 -17.45 10.36
CA LEU A 70 -4.44 -16.93 9.00
C LEU A 70 -4.97 -15.50 8.86
N LEU A 71 -6.13 -15.17 9.43
CA LEU A 71 -6.68 -13.81 9.45
C LEU A 71 -5.72 -12.84 10.13
N ASN A 72 -5.16 -13.24 11.27
CA ASN A 72 -4.14 -12.45 11.97
C ASN A 72 -2.88 -12.28 11.12
N ARG A 73 -2.34 -13.35 10.52
CA ARG A 73 -1.15 -13.28 9.63
C ARG A 73 -1.37 -12.37 8.43
N ALA A 74 -2.56 -12.44 7.82
CA ALA A 74 -2.98 -11.62 6.67
C ALA A 74 -3.41 -10.19 7.06
N ALA A 75 -3.48 -9.91 8.38
CA ALA A 75 -3.91 -8.65 8.96
C ALA A 75 -5.30 -8.19 8.50
N PHE A 76 -6.28 -9.11 8.44
CA PHE A 76 -7.69 -8.74 8.25
C PHE A 76 -8.38 -8.59 9.60
N GLY A 77 -9.18 -7.54 9.75
CA GLY A 77 -10.04 -7.34 10.91
C GLY A 77 -9.27 -7.13 12.21
N ARG A 78 -10.02 -7.18 13.30
CA ARG A 78 -9.52 -7.12 14.68
C ARG A 78 -10.12 -8.26 15.48
N ALA A 79 -9.27 -9.07 16.11
CA ALA A 79 -9.73 -10.12 17.00
C ALA A 79 -10.47 -9.50 18.20
N VAL A 80 -11.66 -10.03 18.49
CA VAL A 80 -12.47 -9.68 19.66
C VAL A 80 -12.08 -10.63 20.78
N GLN A 81 -11.77 -10.08 21.97
CA GLN A 81 -11.41 -10.90 23.11
C GLN A 81 -12.64 -11.64 23.64
N ASN A 82 -12.67 -12.95 23.45
CA ASN A 82 -13.64 -13.83 24.08
C ASN A 82 -12.94 -14.76 25.06
N SER A 83 -13.43 -14.80 26.30
CA SER A 83 -13.03 -15.79 27.29
C SER A 83 -13.87 -17.06 27.11
N GLY A 84 -13.29 -18.11 26.51
CA GLY A 84 -13.80 -19.49 26.67
C GLY A 84 -14.39 -20.20 25.45
N ASP A 85 -14.44 -19.60 24.26
CA ASP A 85 -15.04 -20.26 23.07
C ASP A 85 -14.01 -20.96 22.17
N GLU A 86 -14.40 -22.11 21.60
CA GLU A 86 -13.68 -22.78 20.50
C GLU A 86 -13.55 -21.89 19.25
N LYS A 87 -14.49 -20.96 19.06
CA LYS A 87 -14.53 -20.02 17.93
C LYS A 87 -13.95 -18.68 18.34
N GLN A 88 -13.14 -18.12 17.45
CA GLN A 88 -12.55 -16.80 17.60
C GLN A 88 -13.32 -15.81 16.71
N TRP A 89 -13.64 -14.65 17.27
CA TRP A 89 -14.45 -13.63 16.59
C TRP A 89 -13.57 -12.50 16.07
N PHE A 90 -13.84 -12.06 14.85
CA PHE A 90 -13.13 -10.96 14.20
C PHE A 90 -14.11 -9.88 13.78
N HIS A 91 -13.84 -8.66 14.22
CA HIS A 91 -14.51 -7.47 13.73
C HIS A 91 -13.90 -7.06 12.39
N LEU A 92 -14.74 -6.89 11.37
CA LEU A 92 -14.37 -6.49 10.01
C LEU A 92 -14.99 -5.12 9.72
N GLY A 93 -14.17 -4.20 9.21
CA GLY A 93 -14.71 -2.96 8.64
C GLY A 93 -15.42 -3.19 7.31
N PRO A 94 -16.15 -2.20 6.76
CA PRO A 94 -16.94 -2.35 5.55
C PRO A 94 -16.08 -2.72 4.33
N GLU A 95 -14.90 -2.10 4.17
CA GLU A 95 -14.00 -2.41 3.06
C GLU A 95 -13.37 -3.81 3.20
N GLU A 96 -13.02 -4.21 4.43
CA GLU A 96 -12.45 -5.53 4.70
C GLU A 96 -13.49 -6.64 4.45
N MET A 97 -14.71 -6.46 4.97
CA MET A 97 -15.82 -7.39 4.79
C MET A 97 -16.16 -7.55 3.31
N PHE A 98 -16.38 -6.43 2.60
CA PHE A 98 -16.76 -6.50 1.19
C PHE A 98 -15.62 -7.11 0.36
N PHE A 99 -14.35 -6.85 0.67
CA PHE A 99 -13.23 -7.48 -0.03
C PHE A 99 -13.17 -9.01 0.15
N LEU A 100 -13.42 -9.51 1.37
CA LEU A 100 -13.47 -10.96 1.63
C LEU A 100 -14.62 -11.63 0.87
N CYS A 101 -15.75 -10.92 0.70
CA CYS A 101 -16.95 -11.40 0.01
C CYS A 101 -16.83 -11.29 -1.52
N HIS A 102 -16.52 -10.12 -2.06
CA HIS A 102 -16.44 -9.83 -3.50
C HIS A 102 -15.15 -10.32 -4.15
N ALA A 103 -13.98 -9.86 -3.67
CA ALA A 103 -12.71 -10.10 -4.34
C ALA A 103 -12.16 -11.50 -4.05
N LEU A 104 -12.22 -11.94 -2.78
CA LEU A 104 -11.72 -13.26 -2.38
C LEU A 104 -12.79 -14.36 -2.46
N ARG A 105 -14.08 -14.01 -2.46
CA ARG A 105 -15.20 -14.96 -2.56
C ARG A 105 -15.07 -16.10 -1.56
N CYS A 106 -14.78 -15.75 -0.31
CA CYS A 106 -14.41 -16.71 0.73
C CYS A 106 -15.30 -16.66 1.98
N ILE A 107 -16.20 -15.68 2.08
CA ILE A 107 -17.19 -15.57 3.16
C ILE A 107 -18.57 -15.27 2.59
N THR A 108 -19.61 -15.59 3.36
CA THR A 108 -20.99 -15.11 3.13
C THR A 108 -21.36 -14.09 4.20
N VAL A 109 -22.25 -13.16 3.87
CA VAL A 109 -22.69 -12.12 4.80
C VAL A 109 -24.17 -12.32 5.11
N GLU A 110 -24.52 -12.33 6.39
CA GLU A 110 -25.89 -12.44 6.87
C GLU A 110 -26.29 -11.16 7.63
N ALA A 111 -27.53 -10.73 7.38
CA ALA A 111 -28.18 -9.70 8.18
C ALA A 111 -28.63 -10.25 9.54
N GLU A 112 -29.04 -9.37 10.47
CA GLU A 112 -29.52 -9.77 11.80
C GLU A 112 -30.69 -10.77 11.75
N ASN A 113 -31.53 -10.70 10.71
CA ASN A 113 -32.64 -11.62 10.49
C ASN A 113 -32.22 -12.99 9.88
N LYS A 114 -30.92 -13.29 9.84
CA LYS A 114 -30.33 -14.49 9.21
C LYS A 114 -30.59 -14.60 7.70
N LYS A 115 -30.99 -13.50 7.04
CA LYS A 115 -31.06 -13.45 5.58
C LYS A 115 -29.64 -13.31 5.04
N GLN A 116 -29.25 -14.24 4.17
CA GLN A 116 -28.02 -14.10 3.40
C GLN A 116 -28.17 -12.96 2.40
N MET A 117 -27.17 -12.06 2.40
CA MET A 117 -27.12 -10.96 1.46
C MET A 117 -26.35 -11.35 0.21
N GLY A 118 -26.93 -11.03 -0.95
CA GLY A 118 -26.20 -11.08 -2.22
C GLY A 118 -25.12 -9.99 -2.27
N GLU A 119 -24.14 -10.16 -3.16
CA GLU A 119 -23.07 -9.17 -3.36
C GLU A 119 -23.62 -7.77 -3.69
N GLY A 120 -24.60 -7.70 -4.60
CA GLY A 120 -25.28 -6.45 -4.95
C GLY A 120 -26.07 -5.84 -3.79
N GLU A 121 -26.80 -6.67 -3.02
CA GLU A 121 -27.55 -6.19 -1.84
C GLU A 121 -26.59 -5.60 -0.79
N LEU A 122 -25.43 -6.24 -0.59
CA LEU A 122 -24.40 -5.76 0.32
C LEU A 122 -23.75 -4.47 -0.17
N TRP A 123 -23.45 -4.37 -1.47
CA TRP A 123 -22.94 -3.16 -2.09
C TRP A 123 -23.89 -1.96 -1.92
N ASP A 124 -25.19 -2.19 -2.19
CA ASP A 124 -26.24 -1.18 -2.03
C ASP A 124 -26.34 -0.70 -0.58
N LEU A 125 -26.34 -1.64 0.36
CA LEU A 125 -26.36 -1.35 1.79
C LEU A 125 -25.17 -0.47 2.17
N LEU A 126 -23.93 -0.88 1.87
CA LEU A 126 -22.73 -0.17 2.27
C LEU A 126 -22.63 1.23 1.64
N THR A 127 -23.03 1.36 0.38
CA THR A 127 -23.08 2.65 -0.33
C THR A 127 -24.21 3.54 0.20
N SER A 128 -25.29 2.97 0.75
CA SER A 128 -26.37 3.73 1.41
C SER A 128 -25.96 4.24 2.79
N THR A 129 -25.16 3.45 3.51
CA THR A 129 -24.74 3.74 4.88
C THR A 129 -23.53 4.69 4.93
N SER A 130 -22.67 4.65 3.92
CA SER A 130 -21.48 5.49 3.83
C SER A 130 -21.30 6.02 2.41
N GLU A 131 -21.50 7.32 2.23
CA GLU A 131 -21.34 8.01 0.94
C GLU A 131 -19.94 7.82 0.30
N PRO A 132 -18.81 7.87 1.04
CA PRO A 132 -17.49 7.67 0.44
C PRO A 132 -17.10 6.20 0.24
N PHE A 133 -17.97 5.24 0.57
CA PHE A 133 -17.64 3.81 0.49
C PHE A 133 -17.11 3.36 -0.88
N PRO A 134 -17.69 3.75 -2.03
CA PRO A 134 -17.22 3.27 -3.33
C PRO A 134 -15.76 3.62 -3.62
N GLU A 135 -15.36 4.87 -3.42
CA GLU A 135 -13.97 5.30 -3.64
C GLU A 135 -13.01 4.70 -2.59
N MET A 136 -13.44 4.57 -1.34
CA MET A 136 -12.64 3.99 -0.27
C MET A 136 -12.40 2.50 -0.48
N TYR A 137 -13.45 1.76 -0.85
CA TYR A 137 -13.34 0.34 -1.18
C TYR A 137 -12.47 0.13 -2.41
N LYS A 138 -12.63 0.92 -3.48
CA LYS A 138 -11.77 0.78 -4.67
C LYS A 138 -10.29 0.99 -4.35
N ALA A 139 -9.98 1.98 -3.52
CA ALA A 139 -8.63 2.21 -3.03
C ALA A 139 -8.12 1.03 -2.18
N TYR A 140 -8.95 0.51 -1.28
CA TYR A 140 -8.63 -0.65 -0.44
C TYR A 140 -8.37 -1.92 -1.28
N GLU A 141 -9.27 -2.24 -2.21
CA GLU A 141 -9.15 -3.36 -3.15
C GLU A 141 -7.85 -3.26 -3.94
N HIS A 142 -7.59 -2.10 -4.54
CA HIS A 142 -6.39 -1.86 -5.33
C HIS A 142 -5.09 -2.10 -4.55
N LEU A 143 -5.02 -1.63 -3.31
CA LEU A 143 -3.88 -1.88 -2.42
C LEU A 143 -3.77 -3.36 -2.04
N ARG A 144 -4.88 -4.01 -1.69
CA ARG A 144 -4.89 -5.44 -1.32
C ARG A 144 -4.50 -6.35 -2.46
N LEU A 145 -4.94 -6.08 -3.69
CA LEU A 145 -4.55 -6.83 -4.89
C LEU A 145 -3.05 -6.69 -5.19
N LYS A 146 -2.44 -5.56 -4.79
CA LYS A 146 -0.98 -5.36 -4.80
C LYS A 146 -0.26 -5.96 -3.58
N ASN A 147 -0.94 -6.77 -2.78
CA ASN A 147 -0.44 -7.44 -1.57
C ASN A 147 -0.03 -6.49 -0.43
N TRP A 148 -0.50 -5.25 -0.43
CA TRP A 148 -0.33 -4.39 0.74
C TRP A 148 -1.22 -4.86 1.89
N VAL A 149 -0.69 -4.76 3.11
CA VAL A 149 -1.54 -4.77 4.29
C VAL A 149 -2.06 -3.35 4.50
N VAL A 150 -3.38 -3.20 4.53
CA VAL A 150 -4.05 -1.91 4.63
C VAL A 150 -4.70 -1.82 6.00
N ARG A 151 -4.46 -0.72 6.73
CA ARG A 151 -5.12 -0.43 8.01
C ARG A 151 -5.62 1.01 8.00
N SER A 152 -6.54 1.35 8.91
CA SER A 152 -7.02 2.72 9.10
C SER A 152 -5.86 3.70 9.31
N GLY A 153 -5.86 4.78 8.53
CA GLY A 153 -4.87 5.85 8.59
C GLY A 153 -5.21 6.98 9.57
N LEU A 154 -6.33 6.87 10.30
CA LEU A 154 -6.90 7.96 11.10
C LEU A 154 -5.90 8.61 12.06
N GLN A 155 -5.06 7.80 12.72
CA GLN A 155 -4.02 8.26 13.65
C GLN A 155 -2.92 9.13 12.99
N TYR A 156 -2.84 9.11 11.66
CA TYR A 156 -1.84 9.83 10.87
C TYR A 156 -2.46 10.94 10.00
N GLY A 157 -3.76 11.24 10.19
CA GLY A 157 -4.48 12.19 9.34
C GLY A 157 -4.63 11.70 7.90
N ALA A 158 -4.63 10.38 7.70
CA ALA A 158 -4.76 9.72 6.41
C ALA A 158 -5.96 8.77 6.39
N ASP A 159 -6.37 8.32 5.20
CA ASP A 159 -7.49 7.39 5.06
C ASP A 159 -7.03 5.97 5.40
N PHE A 160 -5.91 5.57 4.80
CA PHE A 160 -5.25 4.31 5.09
C PHE A 160 -3.77 4.49 5.40
N VAL A 161 -3.19 3.45 5.98
CA VAL A 161 -1.75 3.22 5.97
C VAL A 161 -1.46 1.87 5.35
N ALA A 162 -0.45 1.82 4.49
CA ALA A 162 -0.05 0.62 3.78
C ALA A 162 1.29 0.08 4.32
N TYR A 163 1.32 -1.21 4.59
CA TYR A 163 2.51 -1.94 5.06
C TYR A 163 2.88 -3.02 4.04
N ARG A 164 4.18 -3.22 3.82
CA ARG A 164 4.66 -4.33 2.96
C ARG A 164 4.37 -5.72 3.55
N HIS A 165 4.19 -5.79 4.87
CA HIS A 165 3.89 -7.01 5.59
C HIS A 165 3.14 -6.67 6.89
N HIS A 166 2.89 -7.66 7.75
CA HIS A 166 2.17 -7.52 9.00
C HIS A 166 2.73 -6.38 9.88
N PRO A 167 1.88 -5.51 10.48
CA PRO A 167 2.32 -4.35 11.26
C PRO A 167 3.20 -4.67 12.47
N ALA A 168 3.22 -5.93 12.94
CA ALA A 168 4.14 -6.37 13.99
C ALA A 168 5.60 -6.48 13.51
N LEU A 169 5.83 -6.66 12.21
CA LEU A 169 7.15 -6.91 11.61
C LEU A 169 7.76 -5.67 10.98
N VAL A 170 6.94 -4.82 10.34
CA VAL A 170 7.38 -3.68 9.53
C VAL A 170 6.61 -2.43 9.90
N HIS A 171 7.24 -1.26 9.79
CA HIS A 171 6.54 0.02 9.84
C HIS A 171 5.78 0.26 8.53
N SER A 172 4.66 0.98 8.58
CA SER A 172 3.97 1.36 7.34
C SER A 172 4.86 2.25 6.49
N GLU A 173 4.77 2.06 5.18
CA GLU A 173 5.52 2.79 4.18
C GLU A 173 4.75 4.03 3.75
N PHE A 174 3.46 3.84 3.46
CA PHE A 174 2.58 4.89 2.97
C PHE A 174 1.56 5.36 4.00
N ALA A 175 1.37 6.68 4.04
CA ALA A 175 0.12 7.30 4.45
C ALA A 175 -0.68 7.57 3.18
N VAL A 176 -1.87 6.99 3.08
CA VAL A 176 -2.67 6.97 1.84
C VAL A 176 -3.82 7.95 1.96
N ILE A 177 -3.94 8.83 0.97
CA ILE A 177 -5.08 9.74 0.82
C ILE A 177 -5.85 9.35 -0.44
N VAL A 178 -7.13 9.07 -0.27
CA VAL A 178 -8.07 8.76 -1.35
C VAL A 178 -8.69 10.07 -1.83
N VAL A 179 -8.54 10.33 -3.13
CA VAL A 179 -9.01 11.56 -3.77
C VAL A 179 -9.97 11.19 -4.90
N PRO A 180 -11.29 11.21 -4.68
CA PRO A 180 -12.23 11.00 -5.77
C PRO A 180 -12.17 12.15 -6.78
N GLU A 181 -12.26 11.83 -8.07
CA GLU A 181 -12.25 12.78 -9.16
C GLU A 181 -13.34 12.42 -10.19
N GLY A 182 -14.15 13.41 -10.56
CA GLY A 182 -15.23 13.25 -11.53
C GLY A 182 -16.55 13.83 -11.03
N LYS A 183 -17.46 14.12 -11.97
CA LYS A 183 -18.75 14.77 -11.64
C LYS A 183 -19.60 13.93 -10.68
N MET A 184 -19.51 12.60 -10.79
CA MET A 184 -20.32 11.66 -10.00
C MET A 184 -20.03 11.70 -8.50
N PHE A 185 -18.80 12.04 -8.11
CA PHE A 185 -18.44 12.15 -6.69
C PHE A 185 -18.85 13.51 -6.08
N GLY A 186 -19.36 14.44 -6.88
CA GLY A 186 -19.95 15.70 -6.41
C GLY A 186 -19.04 16.50 -5.48
N ALA A 187 -19.55 16.84 -4.29
CA ALA A 187 -18.83 17.62 -3.29
C ALA A 187 -17.60 16.89 -2.70
N ARG A 188 -17.51 15.56 -2.85
CA ARG A 188 -16.39 14.75 -2.32
C ARG A 188 -15.09 14.98 -3.09
N CYS A 189 -15.18 15.47 -4.32
CA CYS A 189 -14.04 15.90 -5.15
C CYS A 189 -13.27 17.12 -4.60
N GLY A 190 -13.54 17.60 -3.38
CA GLY A 190 -12.96 18.83 -2.82
C GLY A 190 -11.57 18.68 -2.18
N ARG A 191 -11.19 17.47 -1.78
CA ARG A 191 -10.04 17.24 -0.89
C ARG A 191 -8.70 17.44 -1.61
N MET A 192 -7.73 18.03 -0.91
CA MET A 192 -6.35 18.25 -1.41
C MET A 192 -6.26 19.12 -2.69
N LYS A 193 -7.25 19.98 -2.93
CA LYS A 193 -7.24 20.92 -4.08
C LYS A 193 -6.38 22.15 -3.87
N VAL A 194 -6.11 22.51 -2.61
CA VAL A 194 -5.33 23.70 -2.27
C VAL A 194 -3.98 23.30 -1.67
N TRP A 195 -2.96 24.13 -1.93
CA TRP A 195 -1.60 23.90 -1.44
C TRP A 195 -1.50 23.69 0.07
N PRO A 196 -2.21 24.45 0.93
CA PRO A 196 -2.15 24.24 2.38
C PRO A 196 -2.52 22.82 2.82
N ASP A 197 -3.57 22.23 2.24
CA ASP A 197 -4.00 20.86 2.56
C ASP A 197 -2.89 19.85 2.27
N LEU A 198 -2.28 19.96 1.08
CA LEU A 198 -1.18 19.11 0.66
C LEU A 198 0.04 19.26 1.58
N LEU A 199 0.40 20.50 1.92
CA LEU A 199 1.54 20.78 2.81
C LEU A 199 1.28 20.26 4.22
N CYS A 200 0.06 20.37 4.73
CA CYS A 200 -0.35 19.77 6.00
C CYS A 200 -0.22 18.24 5.98
N ALA A 201 -0.72 17.58 4.93
CA ALA A 201 -0.60 16.13 4.77
C ALA A 201 0.86 15.67 4.67
N LEU A 202 1.70 16.41 3.93
CA LEU A 202 3.14 16.16 3.83
C LEU A 202 3.85 16.34 5.17
N ARG A 203 3.48 17.37 5.94
CA ARG A 203 4.04 17.60 7.28
C ARG A 203 3.68 16.48 8.24
N ALA A 204 2.40 16.09 8.28
CA ALA A 204 1.90 15.02 9.14
C ALA A 204 2.52 13.67 8.79
N SER A 205 2.61 13.32 7.50
CA SER A 205 3.20 12.06 7.06
C SER A 205 4.72 12.02 7.29
N GLY A 206 5.41 13.13 6.99
CA GLY A 206 6.85 13.25 7.14
C GLY A 206 7.33 13.19 8.59
N SER A 207 6.54 13.65 9.57
CA SER A 207 6.92 13.59 10.99
C SER A 207 7.02 12.16 11.53
N VAL A 208 6.27 11.22 10.92
CA VAL A 208 6.24 9.80 11.27
C VAL A 208 6.91 8.92 10.22
N ALA A 209 7.80 9.52 9.41
CA ALA A 209 8.58 8.89 8.36
C ALA A 209 7.75 8.14 7.29
N LYS A 210 6.49 8.53 7.05
CA LYS A 210 5.64 7.93 6.01
C LYS A 210 5.72 8.73 4.72
N THR A 211 5.74 8.02 3.60
CA THR A 211 5.61 8.63 2.29
C THR A 211 4.13 8.84 1.99
N LEU A 212 3.78 9.99 1.42
CA LEU A 212 2.41 10.30 1.07
C LEU A 212 2.06 9.63 -0.27
N LEU A 213 1.01 8.81 -0.28
CA LEU A 213 0.50 8.16 -1.48
C LEU A 213 -0.91 8.66 -1.76
N PHE A 214 -1.10 9.33 -2.88
CA PHE A 214 -2.42 9.72 -3.37
C PHE A 214 -2.95 8.64 -4.29
N LEU A 215 -4.16 8.19 -3.99
CA LEU A 215 -4.94 7.31 -4.85
C LEU A 215 -6.09 8.14 -5.40
N THR A 216 -5.93 8.62 -6.63
CA THR A 216 -7.00 9.35 -7.33
C THR A 216 -7.95 8.34 -7.96
N ILE A 217 -9.21 8.36 -7.55
CA ILE A 217 -10.25 7.46 -8.04
C ILE A 217 -11.08 8.22 -9.05
N SER A 218 -10.92 7.89 -10.33
CA SER A 218 -11.66 8.52 -11.43
C SER A 218 -12.72 7.59 -11.99
N THR A 219 -13.80 8.17 -12.52
CA THR A 219 -14.88 7.44 -13.18
C THR A 219 -15.21 8.10 -14.51
N GLN A 220 -15.51 7.29 -15.53
CA GLN A 220 -15.77 7.80 -16.87
C GLN A 220 -17.25 8.14 -17.11
N ASN A 221 -18.24 7.43 -16.53
CA ASN A 221 -19.69 7.72 -16.57
C ASN A 221 -20.51 6.62 -15.83
N CYS A 222 -20.29 6.37 -14.53
CA CYS A 222 -20.97 5.27 -13.84
C CYS A 222 -21.90 5.71 -12.70
N GLU A 223 -23.06 5.04 -12.56
CA GLU A 223 -23.87 5.10 -11.36
C GLU A 223 -23.20 4.29 -10.23
N LEU A 224 -22.70 4.96 -9.19
CA LEU A 224 -21.99 4.36 -8.05
C LEU A 224 -22.82 3.36 -7.23
N ARG A 225 -24.10 3.16 -7.58
CA ARG A 225 -25.04 2.28 -6.88
C ARG A 225 -25.01 0.84 -7.41
N SER A 226 -24.53 0.58 -8.63
CA SER A 226 -24.34 -0.81 -9.08
C SER A 226 -22.94 -1.34 -8.74
N SER A 227 -22.81 -2.62 -8.40
CA SER A 227 -21.51 -3.31 -8.25
C SER A 227 -20.65 -3.20 -9.53
N ASP A 228 -21.30 -3.14 -10.70
CA ASP A 228 -20.64 -3.00 -12.01
C ASP A 228 -19.80 -1.72 -12.15
N CYS A 229 -20.00 -0.74 -11.26
CA CYS A 229 -19.20 0.48 -11.27
C CYS A 229 -17.72 0.23 -10.93
N LEU A 230 -17.43 -0.84 -10.18
CA LEU A 230 -16.07 -1.14 -9.72
C LEU A 230 -15.08 -1.39 -10.85
N GLU A 231 -15.54 -1.99 -11.96
CA GLU A 231 -14.71 -2.23 -13.15
C GLU A 231 -14.42 -0.94 -13.92
N GLN A 232 -15.29 0.06 -13.77
CA GLN A 232 -15.19 1.35 -14.46
C GLN A 232 -14.42 2.39 -13.66
N LEU A 233 -14.17 2.14 -12.37
CA LEU A 233 -13.34 2.98 -11.52
C LEU A 233 -11.85 2.75 -11.82
N ILE A 234 -11.15 3.83 -12.11
CA ILE A 234 -9.72 3.82 -12.43
C ILE A 234 -8.96 4.43 -11.25
N VAL A 235 -7.89 3.76 -10.84
CA VAL A 235 -7.01 4.22 -9.76
C VAL A 235 -5.72 4.78 -10.34
N HIS A 236 -5.46 6.06 -10.12
CA HIS A 236 -4.17 6.69 -10.44
C HIS A 236 -3.35 6.88 -9.16
N GLU A 237 -2.15 6.28 -9.14
CA GLU A 237 -1.22 6.39 -8.02
C GLU A 237 -0.29 7.58 -8.22
N ARG A 238 -0.18 8.44 -7.20
CA ARG A 238 0.80 9.52 -7.15
C ARG A 238 1.52 9.51 -5.81
N MET A 239 2.81 9.24 -5.85
CA MET A 239 3.66 9.34 -4.68
C MET A 239 4.17 10.76 -4.54
N ILE A 240 4.03 11.35 -3.36
CA ILE A 240 4.51 12.70 -3.07
C ILE A 240 5.55 12.61 -1.96
N ASN A 241 6.79 12.92 -2.32
CA ASN A 241 7.90 13.00 -1.39
C ASN A 241 8.12 14.44 -0.96
N ARG A 242 8.55 14.62 0.29
CA ARG A 242 9.00 15.93 0.77
C ARG A 242 10.21 16.36 -0.06
N TRP A 243 10.13 17.54 -0.65
CA TRP A 243 11.30 18.15 -1.26
C TRP A 243 12.30 18.56 -0.16
N ILE A 244 13.53 18.04 -0.24
CA ILE A 244 14.62 18.36 0.68
C ILE A 244 15.66 19.18 -0.10
N PRO A 245 15.76 20.50 0.14
CA PRO A 245 16.67 21.37 -0.63
C PRO A 245 18.13 20.91 -0.60
N GLN A 246 18.58 20.30 0.50
CA GLN A 246 19.95 19.83 0.68
C GLN A 246 20.34 18.75 -0.35
N GLN A 247 19.45 17.78 -0.60
CA GLN A 247 19.69 16.69 -1.55
C GLN A 247 19.86 17.19 -2.99
N TRP A 248 19.28 18.35 -3.32
CA TRP A 248 19.34 18.93 -4.65
C TRP A 248 20.50 19.90 -4.85
N ARG A 249 20.98 20.56 -3.78
CA ARG A 249 22.24 21.31 -3.83
C ARG A 249 23.43 20.40 -4.11
N GLU A 250 23.50 19.27 -3.40
CA GLU A 250 24.61 18.32 -3.53
C GLU A 250 24.58 17.52 -4.86
N GLN A 251 23.44 17.43 -5.54
CA GLN A 251 23.37 16.82 -6.88
C GLN A 251 24.00 17.69 -7.98
N GLN A 252 24.03 19.02 -7.80
CA GLN A 252 24.76 19.91 -8.69
C GLN A 252 26.27 19.89 -8.40
N ASP A 253 26.66 19.54 -7.18
CA ASP A 253 28.04 19.39 -6.71
C ASP A 253 28.56 17.94 -6.77
N LYS A 254 28.20 17.17 -7.82
CA LYS A 254 29.11 16.14 -8.32
C LYS A 254 30.02 16.79 -9.37
N PRO A 255 31.07 17.55 -8.99
CA PRO A 255 32.02 18.00 -9.97
C PRO A 255 32.76 16.76 -10.49
N ARG A 256 32.75 16.55 -11.81
CA ARG A 256 33.92 16.26 -12.67
C ARG A 256 35.06 15.36 -12.13
N ARG A 257 34.90 14.57 -11.07
CA ARG A 257 35.97 13.72 -10.51
C ARG A 257 36.28 12.56 -11.43
N GLU A 258 35.29 12.08 -12.19
CA GLU A 258 35.50 11.05 -13.22
C GLU A 258 36.06 11.60 -14.53
N GLU A 259 35.90 12.91 -14.80
CA GLU A 259 36.51 13.59 -15.96
C GLU A 259 37.94 14.00 -15.64
N ALA A 260 38.20 14.56 -14.45
CA ALA A 260 39.53 14.90 -13.96
C ALA A 260 40.44 13.66 -13.85
N ASN A 261 39.93 12.52 -13.34
CA ASN A 261 40.70 11.28 -13.33
C ASN A 261 40.98 10.74 -14.74
N ARG A 262 40.03 10.92 -15.68
CA ARG A 262 40.22 10.50 -17.08
C ARG A 262 41.23 11.39 -17.81
N ASP A 263 41.24 12.68 -17.55
CA ASP A 263 42.19 13.62 -18.15
C ASP A 263 43.60 13.47 -17.55
N GLU A 264 43.72 13.20 -16.24
CA GLU A 264 45.00 12.84 -15.61
C GLU A 264 45.54 11.51 -16.15
N GLN A 265 44.69 10.49 -16.34
CA GLN A 265 45.11 9.23 -16.96
C GLN A 265 45.51 9.40 -18.44
N ARG A 266 44.80 10.23 -19.21
CA ARG A 266 45.16 10.54 -20.61
C ARG A 266 46.49 11.30 -20.69
N GLN A 267 46.72 12.29 -19.82
CA GLN A 267 47.99 13.01 -19.79
C GLN A 267 49.16 12.11 -19.38
N LYS A 268 48.94 11.18 -18.45
CA LYS A 268 49.96 10.20 -18.05
C LYS A 268 50.30 9.25 -19.20
N GLN A 269 49.29 8.76 -19.93
CA GLN A 269 49.47 7.91 -21.12
C GLN A 269 50.20 8.64 -22.27
N CYS A 270 49.89 9.93 -22.51
CA CYS A 270 50.60 10.70 -23.53
C CYS A 270 52.08 10.94 -23.16
N ARG A 271 52.38 11.22 -21.88
CA ARG A 271 53.76 11.38 -21.42
C ARG A 271 54.57 10.08 -21.53
N GLU A 272 53.97 8.95 -21.19
CA GLU A 272 54.63 7.64 -21.31
C GLU A 272 54.89 7.23 -22.77
N LYS A 273 54.02 7.61 -23.71
CA LYS A 273 54.26 7.40 -25.15
C LYS A 273 55.39 8.26 -25.70
N ALA A 274 55.43 9.54 -25.35
CA ALA A 274 56.50 10.44 -25.78
C ALA A 274 57.88 9.96 -25.30
N ILE A 275 57.97 9.48 -24.05
CA ILE A 275 59.22 8.93 -23.51
C ILE A 275 59.65 7.64 -24.24
N ARG A 276 58.71 6.82 -24.70
CA ARG A 276 59.02 5.60 -25.47
C ARG A 276 59.51 5.92 -26.88
N GLU A 277 58.87 6.87 -27.56
CA GLU A 277 59.27 7.32 -28.90
C GLU A 277 60.68 7.94 -28.87
N GLU A 278 60.98 8.75 -27.85
CA GLU A 278 62.30 9.38 -27.68
C GLU A 278 63.43 8.36 -27.39
N GLN A 279 63.10 7.26 -26.68
CA GLN A 279 64.02 6.14 -26.41
C GLN A 279 64.21 5.20 -27.61
N GLU A 280 63.27 5.19 -28.55
CA GLU A 280 63.33 4.38 -29.77
C GLU A 280 64.16 5.09 -30.84
N ASP A 281 64.02 6.42 -30.95
CA ASP A 281 64.83 7.27 -31.83
C ASP A 281 66.32 7.32 -31.40
N THR A 282 66.63 7.25 -30.11
CA THR A 282 68.02 7.17 -29.63
C THR A 282 68.66 5.79 -29.80
N ARG A 283 67.90 4.75 -30.14
CA ARG A 283 68.42 3.40 -30.42
C ARG A 283 68.69 3.14 -31.89
N ILE A 284 68.21 4.03 -32.77
CA ILE A 284 68.34 3.92 -34.24
C ILE A 284 69.44 4.87 -34.77
N ALA A 285 70.04 5.69 -33.90
CA ALA A 285 71.20 6.56 -34.18
C ALA A 285 72.55 5.91 -33.85
#